data_AF-A0A7Y2FFH1-F1
#
_entry.id   AF-A0A7Y2FFH1-F1
#
_cell.length_a   1.000
_cell.length_b   1.000
_cell.length_c   1.000
_cell.angle_alpha   90.00
_cell.angle_beta   90.00
_cell.angle_gamma   90.00
#
_symmetry.space_group_name_H-M   'P 1'
#
loop_
_entity.id
_entity.type
_entity.pdbx_description
1 polymer ?
#
loop_
_entity_poly.entity_id
_entity_poly.type
_entity_poly.pdbx_seq_one_letter_code
_entity_poly.pdbx_strand_id
1 'polypeptide(L)'
;MIDFNAGVRSAELVEFLDLFMSQARQKVTDVQKQKDDLGLRTAVFNDLQSKLKDLKRKAEDIAGIGSLSPFQAKQVANSDESVLRVTATNGSETGAHQISVQQVAKPHTVLSNQYTRDGNELSTQFSGAQTFTIVLNGTGHAVNVDITAGATNDVVLDEIAQAINATADLPASASRVRDTDGTARLTISSSETGGANSMNFVDTSFFMGMLSQMGVMNGTEADATTGGYVY
;
A
#
# COMPACT_ATOMS: atom_id res chain seq x y z
N MET A 1 57.62 31.78 70.57
CA MET A 1 56.18 31.51 70.51
C MET A 1 55.58 32.59 69.62
N ILE A 2 55.71 32.39 68.31
CA ILE A 2 54.63 32.07 67.34
C ILE A 2 54.03 33.35 66.73
N ASP A 3 54.38 33.55 65.45
CA ASP A 3 53.60 34.14 64.35
C ASP A 3 52.63 35.30 64.61
N PHE A 4 53.12 36.54 64.51
CA PHE A 4 52.26 37.72 64.27
C PHE A 4 52.44 38.33 62.86
N ASN A 5 53.50 37.94 62.14
CA ASN A 5 53.82 38.44 60.79
C ASN A 5 53.15 37.63 59.66
N ALA A 6 52.57 36.46 59.99
CA ALA A 6 51.85 35.61 59.04
C ALA A 6 50.38 36.03 58.84
N GLY A 7 49.75 36.64 59.85
CA GLY A 7 48.31 37.00 59.85
C GLY A 7 47.97 38.38 59.24
N VAL A 8 48.90 39.34 59.28
CA VAL A 8 48.70 40.67 58.66
C VAL A 8 48.96 40.61 57.15
N ARG A 9 49.99 39.86 56.74
CA ARG A 9 50.27 39.58 55.32
C ARG A 9 49.21 38.71 54.65
N SER A 10 48.45 37.91 55.41
CA SER A 10 47.36 37.10 54.86
C SER A 10 46.08 37.92 54.63
N ALA A 11 45.80 38.93 55.45
CA ALA A 11 44.62 39.79 55.29
C ALA A 11 44.72 40.69 54.04
N GLU A 12 45.86 41.34 53.81
CA GLU A 12 46.10 42.14 52.58
C GLU A 12 46.11 41.25 51.33
N LEU A 13 46.63 40.02 51.44
CA LEU A 13 46.60 39.04 50.35
C LEU A 13 45.17 38.58 50.04
N VAL A 14 44.33 38.38 51.06
CA VAL A 14 42.90 38.02 50.90
C VAL A 14 42.12 39.16 50.26
N GLU A 15 42.36 40.42 50.66
CA GLU A 15 41.69 41.58 50.07
C GLU A 15 42.13 41.83 48.62
N PHE A 16 43.42 41.68 48.31
CA PHE A 16 43.92 41.71 46.94
C PHE A 16 43.36 40.54 46.10
N LEU A 17 43.26 39.33 46.68
CA LEU A 17 42.68 38.17 46.05
C LEU A 17 41.19 38.38 45.76
N ASP A 18 40.42 38.95 46.69
CA ASP A 18 39.00 39.26 46.49
C ASP A 18 38.79 40.35 45.43
N LEU A 19 39.63 41.39 45.41
CA LEU A 19 39.61 42.41 44.36
C LEU A 19 39.93 41.79 43.00
N PHE A 20 40.99 41.00 42.90
CA PHE A 20 41.37 40.31 41.66
C PHE A 20 40.29 39.33 41.19
N MET A 21 39.72 38.56 42.11
CA MET A 21 38.64 37.61 41.83
C MET A 21 37.34 38.32 41.44
N SER A 22 37.03 39.49 42.01
CA SER A 22 35.87 40.29 41.62
C SER A 22 36.02 40.87 40.21
N GLN A 23 37.22 41.34 39.85
CA GLN A 23 37.54 41.82 38.51
C GLN A 23 37.51 40.69 37.48
N ALA A 24 38.01 39.50 37.84
CA ALA A 24 37.90 38.31 37.01
C ALA A 24 36.43 37.88 36.82
N ARG A 25 35.61 37.92 37.87
CA ARG A 25 34.16 37.64 37.81
C ARG A 25 33.40 38.64 36.94
N GLN A 26 33.76 39.92 36.97
CA GLN A 26 33.18 40.93 36.08
C GLN A 26 33.45 40.59 34.61
N LYS A 27 34.69 40.28 34.25
CA LYS A 27 35.05 39.86 32.89
C LYS A 27 34.26 38.62 32.44
N VAL A 28 34.08 37.63 33.33
CA VAL A 28 33.26 36.44 33.05
C VAL A 28 31.79 36.82 32.84
N THR A 29 31.25 37.74 33.66
CA THR A 29 29.87 38.22 33.54
C THR A 29 29.64 38.97 32.25
N ASP A 30 30.59 39.81 31.82
CA ASP A 30 30.51 40.55 30.56
C ASP A 30 30.54 39.62 29.35
N VAL A 31 31.43 38.61 29.36
CA VAL A 31 31.46 37.58 28.31
C VAL A 31 30.18 36.74 28.31
N GLN A 32 29.60 36.43 29.48
CA GLN A 32 28.32 35.72 29.56
C GLN A 32 27.18 36.56 28.98
N LYS A 33 27.11 37.86 29.29
CA LYS A 33 26.13 38.77 28.67
C LYS A 33 26.31 38.86 27.16
N GLN A 34 27.55 38.94 26.67
CA GLN A 34 27.84 38.92 25.23
C GLN A 34 27.37 37.61 24.57
N LYS A 35 27.60 36.47 25.24
CA LYS A 35 27.12 35.16 24.78
C LYS A 35 25.60 35.11 24.71
N ASP A 36 24.91 35.64 25.72
CA ASP A 36 23.45 35.65 25.77
C ASP A 36 22.85 36.58 24.70
N ASP A 37 23.44 37.77 24.48
CA ASP A 37 23.04 38.69 23.38
C ASP A 37 23.24 38.05 22.00
N LEU A 38 24.39 37.41 21.77
CA LEU A 38 24.65 36.66 20.53
C LEU A 38 23.66 35.49 20.37
N GLY A 39 23.34 34.77 21.46
CA GLY A 39 22.34 33.71 21.46
C GLY A 39 20.95 34.21 21.06
N LEU A 40 20.52 35.35 21.62
CA LEU A 40 19.26 35.99 21.26
C LEU A 40 19.25 36.42 19.79
N ARG A 41 20.33 37.05 19.30
CA ARG A 41 20.46 37.43 17.89
C ARG A 41 20.36 36.21 16.97
N THR A 42 21.07 35.13 17.28
CA THR A 42 20.99 33.89 16.50
C THR A 42 19.57 33.32 16.48
N ALA A 43 18.86 33.32 17.61
CA ALA A 43 17.47 32.88 17.67
C ALA A 43 16.55 33.73 16.78
N VAL A 44 16.68 35.07 16.84
CA VAL A 44 15.92 36.00 15.99
C VAL A 44 16.22 35.78 14.50
N PHE A 45 17.49 35.61 14.13
CA PHE A 45 17.87 35.34 12.73
C PHE A 45 17.33 34.01 12.24
N ASN A 46 17.34 32.96 13.07
CA ASN A 46 16.79 31.65 12.70
C ASN A 46 15.26 31.71 12.52
N ASP A 47 14.53 32.41 13.40
CA ASP A 47 13.09 32.61 13.26
C ASP A 47 12.75 33.41 11.99
N LEU A 48 13.46 34.51 11.74
CA LEU A 48 13.31 35.30 10.52
C LEU A 48 13.60 34.45 9.27
N GLN A 49 14.68 33.66 9.28
CA GLN A 49 15.02 32.77 8.17
C GLN A 49 13.90 31.75 7.92
N SER A 50 13.30 31.18 8.97
CA SER A 50 12.17 30.25 8.83
C SER A 50 10.97 30.95 8.19
N LYS A 51 10.59 32.12 8.70
CA LYS A 51 9.46 32.90 8.15
C LYS A 51 9.67 33.32 6.70
N LEU A 52 10.89 33.73 6.33
CA LEU A 52 11.23 34.09 4.95
C LEU A 52 11.19 32.87 4.03
N LYS A 53 11.64 31.70 4.50
CA LYS A 53 11.52 30.43 3.75
C LYS A 53 10.05 30.05 3.55
N ASP A 54 9.21 30.21 4.57
CA ASP A 54 7.78 29.92 4.47
C ASP A 54 7.08 30.89 3.51
N LEU A 55 7.40 32.19 3.59
CA LEU A 55 6.89 33.20 2.66
C LEU A 55 7.31 32.91 1.23
N LYS A 56 8.58 32.57 1.01
CA LYS A 56 9.11 32.19 -0.30
C LYS A 56 8.35 31.00 -0.87
N ARG A 57 8.17 29.92 -0.10
CA ARG A 57 7.40 28.74 -0.53
C ARG A 57 5.98 29.11 -0.96
N LYS A 58 5.27 29.90 -0.15
CA LYS A 58 3.91 30.37 -0.51
C LYS A 58 3.89 31.23 -1.77
N ALA A 59 4.90 32.08 -1.97
CA ALA A 59 5.01 32.89 -3.17
C ALA A 59 5.29 32.03 -4.42
N GLU A 60 6.13 31.00 -4.28
CA GLU A 60 6.39 30.01 -5.34
C GLU A 60 5.12 29.22 -5.69
N ASP A 61 4.34 28.78 -4.69
CA ASP A 61 3.08 28.08 -4.90
C ASP A 61 2.06 28.93 -5.68
N ILE A 62 1.95 30.22 -5.36
CA ILE A 62 1.04 31.16 -6.03
C ILE A 62 1.54 31.53 -7.44
N ALA A 63 2.86 31.59 -7.63
CA ALA A 63 3.48 31.89 -8.91
C ALA A 63 3.40 30.75 -9.93
N GLY A 64 2.87 29.58 -9.54
CA GLY A 64 2.57 28.48 -10.44
C GLY A 64 1.75 28.93 -11.65
N ILE A 65 2.18 28.55 -12.84
CA ILE A 65 1.50 28.82 -14.11
C ILE A 65 0.95 27.53 -14.73
N GLY A 66 -0.06 27.66 -15.60
CA GLY A 66 -0.67 26.50 -16.26
C GLY A 66 -1.28 25.52 -15.27
N SER A 67 -0.99 24.23 -15.45
CA SER A 67 -1.49 23.15 -14.58
C SER A 67 -0.97 23.22 -13.14
N LEU A 68 0.08 23.99 -12.86
CA LEU A 68 0.58 24.24 -11.49
C LEU A 68 -0.09 25.45 -10.83
N SER A 69 -0.90 26.21 -11.57
CA SER A 69 -1.53 27.41 -11.02
C SER A 69 -2.69 27.05 -10.10
N PRO A 70 -2.70 27.54 -8.84
CA PRO A 70 -3.83 27.32 -7.93
C PRO A 70 -5.12 27.97 -8.43
N PHE A 71 -5.02 28.94 -9.35
CA PHE A 71 -6.17 29.64 -9.93
C PHE A 71 -6.83 28.90 -11.10
N GLN A 72 -6.27 27.76 -11.52
CA GLN A 72 -6.88 26.89 -12.53
C GLN A 72 -7.66 25.73 -11.91
N ALA A 73 -7.72 25.66 -10.57
CA ALA A 73 -8.49 24.66 -9.85
C ALA A 73 -9.96 24.65 -10.32
N LYS A 74 -10.46 23.43 -10.58
CA LYS A 74 -11.83 23.20 -11.03
C LYS A 74 -12.66 22.65 -9.88
N GLN A 75 -13.88 23.17 -9.75
CA GLN A 75 -14.88 22.60 -8.86
C GLN A 75 -15.83 21.72 -9.66
N VAL A 76 -16.16 20.56 -9.11
CA VAL A 76 -17.17 19.66 -9.67
C VAL A 76 -18.44 19.79 -8.85
N ALA A 77 -19.57 20.01 -9.53
CA ALA A 77 -20.89 19.88 -8.94
C ALA A 77 -21.54 18.63 -9.55
N ASN A 78 -21.97 17.70 -8.70
CA ASN A 78 -22.59 16.45 -9.11
C ASN A 78 -24.02 16.37 -8.58
N SER A 79 -24.95 15.94 -9.43
CA SER A 79 -26.35 15.75 -9.07
C SER A 79 -26.58 14.53 -8.17
N ASP A 80 -25.72 13.50 -8.25
CA ASP A 80 -25.84 12.29 -7.44
C ASP A 80 -24.45 11.66 -7.14
N GLU A 81 -23.91 11.96 -5.95
CA GLU A 81 -22.63 11.41 -5.49
C GLU A 81 -22.71 9.97 -4.98
N SER A 82 -23.92 9.41 -4.83
CA SER A 82 -24.09 8.01 -4.42
C SER A 82 -23.88 7.04 -5.56
N VAL A 83 -24.08 7.49 -6.80
CA VAL A 83 -23.90 6.68 -8.02
C VAL A 83 -22.52 6.85 -8.64
N LEU A 84 -22.01 8.09 -8.68
CA LEU A 84 -20.72 8.41 -9.30
C LEU A 84 -20.05 9.52 -8.50
N ARG A 85 -18.73 9.47 -8.34
CA ARG A 85 -17.94 10.62 -7.86
C ARG A 85 -16.95 11.02 -8.93
N VAL A 86 -16.83 12.32 -9.15
CA VAL A 86 -15.99 12.88 -10.21
C VAL A 86 -15.05 13.90 -9.59
N THR A 87 -13.78 13.84 -9.97
CA THR A 87 -12.75 14.81 -9.61
C THR A 87 -12.23 15.46 -10.88
N ALA A 88 -12.09 16.79 -10.88
CA ALA A 88 -11.50 17.53 -11.99
C ALA A 88 -10.07 17.94 -11.65
N THR A 89 -9.19 17.89 -12.64
CA THR A 89 -7.82 18.41 -12.53
C THR A 89 -7.75 19.78 -13.20
N ASN A 90 -6.65 20.52 -13.02
CA ASN A 90 -6.49 21.87 -13.60
C ASN A 90 -6.61 21.90 -15.13
N GLY A 91 -6.34 20.76 -15.80
CA GLY A 91 -6.49 20.62 -17.25
C GLY A 91 -7.89 20.21 -17.71
N SER A 92 -8.83 19.95 -16.81
CA SER A 92 -10.19 19.56 -17.18
C SER A 92 -10.95 20.72 -17.84
N GLU A 93 -11.68 20.41 -18.90
CA GLU A 93 -12.57 21.37 -19.55
C GLU A 93 -13.73 21.76 -18.64
N THR A 94 -14.20 23.00 -18.77
CA THR A 94 -15.33 23.50 -17.99
C THR A 94 -16.60 23.32 -18.79
N GLY A 95 -17.58 22.61 -18.23
CA GLY A 95 -18.85 22.35 -18.88
C GLY A 95 -19.78 21.50 -18.04
N ALA A 96 -20.99 21.28 -18.57
CA ALA A 96 -21.93 20.31 -18.03
C ALA A 96 -21.81 19.01 -18.82
N HIS A 97 -21.70 17.89 -18.10
CA HIS A 97 -21.63 16.56 -18.69
C HIS A 97 -22.85 15.74 -18.24
N GLN A 98 -23.52 15.10 -19.20
CA GLN A 98 -24.60 14.15 -18.90
C GLN A 98 -24.02 12.74 -18.93
N ILE A 99 -24.13 12.03 -17.80
CA ILE A 99 -23.58 10.69 -17.63
C ILE A 99 -24.71 9.76 -17.21
N SER A 100 -24.82 8.61 -17.88
CA SER A 100 -25.74 7.53 -17.51
C SER A 100 -24.93 6.27 -17.22
N VAL A 101 -25.05 5.74 -16.01
CA VAL A 101 -24.35 4.52 -15.58
C VAL A 101 -25.27 3.32 -15.80
N GLN A 102 -24.93 2.50 -16.79
CA GLN A 102 -25.73 1.30 -17.13
C GLN A 102 -25.24 0.05 -16.40
N GLN A 103 -23.92 -0.08 -16.24
CA GLN A 103 -23.28 -1.23 -15.62
C GLN A 103 -21.94 -0.81 -15.03
N VAL A 104 -21.60 -1.41 -13.88
CA VAL A 104 -20.29 -1.25 -13.24
C VAL A 104 -19.35 -2.31 -13.76
N ALA A 105 -18.08 -1.96 -13.99
CA ALA A 105 -17.07 -2.95 -14.28
C ALA A 105 -16.93 -3.91 -13.10
N LYS A 106 -16.88 -5.21 -13.38
CA LYS A 106 -16.73 -6.28 -12.39
C LYS A 106 -15.48 -7.11 -12.71
N PRO A 107 -14.83 -7.73 -11.72
CA PRO A 107 -13.75 -8.67 -11.99
C PRO A 107 -14.33 -9.92 -12.65
N HIS A 108 -13.56 -10.57 -13.52
CA HIS A 108 -13.95 -11.90 -13.99
C HIS A 108 -13.71 -12.90 -12.86
N THR A 109 -14.77 -13.58 -12.42
CA THR A 109 -14.72 -14.61 -11.40
C THR A 109 -15.24 -15.93 -11.96
N VAL A 110 -14.55 -17.02 -11.66
CA VAL A 110 -14.89 -18.38 -12.09
C VAL A 110 -14.92 -19.31 -10.89
N LEU A 111 -15.90 -20.21 -10.89
CA LEU A 111 -16.05 -21.28 -9.92
C LEU A 111 -15.76 -22.63 -10.56
N SER A 112 -15.15 -23.54 -9.81
CA SER A 112 -15.14 -24.96 -10.17
C SER A 112 -16.51 -25.59 -9.95
N ASN A 113 -16.67 -26.82 -10.46
CA ASN A 113 -17.69 -27.76 -10.02
C ASN A 113 -17.65 -27.91 -8.49
N GLN A 114 -18.79 -28.32 -7.93
CA GLN A 114 -18.92 -28.66 -6.53
C GLN A 114 -18.30 -30.04 -6.25
N TYR A 115 -17.49 -30.12 -5.20
CA TYR A 115 -16.84 -31.35 -4.75
C TYR A 115 -17.26 -31.71 -3.33
N THR A 116 -17.37 -33.00 -3.04
CA THR A 116 -17.58 -33.46 -1.66
C THR A 116 -16.29 -33.25 -0.88
N ARG A 117 -16.32 -32.54 0.25
CA ARG A 117 -15.09 -32.10 0.95
C ARG A 117 -14.15 -33.24 1.32
N ASP A 118 -14.71 -34.31 1.88
CA ASP A 118 -13.98 -35.49 2.34
C ASP A 118 -13.79 -36.53 1.22
N GLY A 119 -14.31 -36.26 0.02
CA GLY A 119 -14.04 -37.07 -1.17
C GLY A 119 -12.59 -36.94 -1.62
N ASN A 120 -12.15 -37.80 -2.53
CA ASN A 120 -10.77 -37.85 -3.03
C ASN A 120 -10.70 -38.03 -4.55
N GLU A 121 -11.78 -37.72 -5.27
CA GLU A 121 -11.85 -37.86 -6.72
C GLU A 121 -10.79 -37.03 -7.44
N LEU A 122 -10.48 -35.82 -6.95
CA LEU A 122 -9.47 -34.96 -7.54
C LEU A 122 -8.06 -35.54 -7.39
N SER A 123 -7.69 -36.00 -6.19
CA SER A 123 -6.36 -36.58 -5.96
C SER A 123 -6.21 -37.97 -6.60
N THR A 124 -7.30 -38.72 -6.74
CA THR A 124 -7.32 -40.01 -7.45
C THR A 124 -7.07 -39.83 -8.95
N GLN A 125 -7.61 -38.75 -9.53
CA GLN A 125 -7.50 -38.49 -10.97
C GLN A 125 -6.23 -37.73 -11.35
N PHE A 126 -5.74 -36.82 -10.49
CA PHE A 126 -4.71 -35.84 -10.84
C PHE A 126 -3.49 -35.83 -9.90
N SER A 127 -3.23 -36.87 -9.11
CA SER A 127 -2.06 -36.93 -8.22
C SER A 127 -0.74 -36.64 -8.95
N GLY A 128 0.19 -35.99 -8.24
CA GLY A 128 1.50 -35.60 -8.74
C GLY A 128 1.50 -34.21 -9.38
N ALA A 129 2.59 -33.90 -10.09
CA ALA A 129 2.79 -32.60 -10.71
C ALA A 129 1.81 -32.33 -11.85
N GLN A 130 1.04 -31.25 -11.72
CA GLN A 130 0.14 -30.71 -12.72
C GLN A 130 0.57 -29.29 -13.12
N THR A 131 0.37 -28.97 -14.40
CA THR A 131 0.60 -27.63 -14.94
C THR A 131 -0.57 -27.20 -15.80
N PHE A 132 -0.99 -25.95 -15.60
CA PHE A 132 -1.97 -25.28 -16.45
C PHE A 132 -1.57 -23.81 -16.64
N THR A 133 -2.15 -23.15 -17.62
CA THR A 133 -1.89 -21.73 -17.91
C THR A 133 -3.17 -20.92 -17.66
N ILE A 134 -3.01 -19.79 -16.98
CA ILE A 134 -4.03 -18.74 -16.92
C ILE A 134 -3.56 -17.60 -17.82
N VAL A 135 -4.34 -17.27 -18.84
CA VAL A 135 -4.09 -16.14 -19.74
C VAL A 135 -4.93 -14.96 -19.27
N LEU A 136 -4.28 -13.84 -18.94
CA LEU A 136 -4.91 -12.60 -18.52
C LEU A 136 -4.20 -11.43 -19.19
N ASN A 137 -4.95 -10.48 -19.76
CA ASN A 137 -4.39 -9.35 -20.52
C ASN A 137 -3.47 -9.79 -21.68
N GLY A 138 -3.72 -10.96 -22.27
CA GLY A 138 -2.91 -11.52 -23.36
C GLY A 138 -1.58 -12.15 -22.91
N THR A 139 -1.26 -12.13 -21.61
CA THR A 139 -0.08 -12.78 -21.03
C THR A 139 -0.47 -14.12 -20.41
N GLY A 140 0.26 -15.18 -20.75
CA GLY A 140 0.07 -16.50 -20.15
C GLY A 140 0.94 -16.70 -18.92
N HIS A 141 0.34 -17.13 -17.82
CA HIS A 141 1.01 -17.46 -16.56
C HIS A 141 0.89 -18.96 -16.32
N ALA A 142 2.02 -19.65 -16.29
CA ALA A 142 2.07 -21.08 -15.97
C ALA A 142 1.95 -21.28 -14.46
N VAL A 143 0.93 -22.01 -14.04
CA VAL A 143 0.68 -22.41 -12.66
C VAL A 143 1.09 -23.86 -12.51
N ASN A 144 1.92 -24.14 -11.50
CA ASN A 144 2.39 -25.48 -11.18
C ASN A 144 1.87 -25.87 -9.80
N VAL A 145 1.23 -27.03 -9.70
CA VAL A 145 0.71 -27.60 -8.45
C VAL A 145 1.14 -29.05 -8.36
N ASP A 146 1.52 -29.51 -7.18
CA ASP A 146 1.79 -30.92 -6.90
C ASP A 146 0.68 -31.45 -6.01
N ILE A 147 -0.14 -32.36 -6.56
CA ILE A 147 -1.33 -32.86 -5.88
C ILE A 147 -0.97 -34.09 -5.06
N THR A 148 -1.17 -34.01 -3.75
CA THR A 148 -0.87 -35.11 -2.84
C THR A 148 -1.81 -36.30 -3.09
N ALA A 149 -1.25 -37.47 -3.39
CA ALA A 149 -2.03 -38.68 -3.63
C ALA A 149 -2.86 -39.08 -2.39
N GLY A 150 -4.16 -39.34 -2.59
CA GLY A 150 -5.08 -39.69 -1.50
C GLY A 150 -5.55 -38.52 -0.64
N ALA A 151 -5.14 -37.28 -0.95
CA ALA A 151 -5.66 -36.09 -0.29
C ALA A 151 -7.16 -35.91 -0.54
N THR A 152 -7.84 -35.27 0.41
CA THR A 152 -9.25 -34.92 0.24
C THR A 152 -9.40 -33.76 -0.76
N ASN A 153 -10.57 -33.60 -1.37
CA ASN A 153 -10.82 -32.50 -2.29
C ASN A 153 -10.64 -31.13 -1.60
N ASP A 154 -10.98 -31.04 -0.30
CA ASP A 154 -10.75 -29.83 0.50
C ASP A 154 -9.26 -29.42 0.50
N VAL A 155 -8.36 -30.41 0.57
CA VAL A 155 -6.90 -30.20 0.51
C VAL A 155 -6.45 -29.88 -0.91
N VAL A 156 -6.91 -30.63 -1.91
CA VAL A 156 -6.52 -30.41 -3.31
C VAL A 156 -6.94 -29.02 -3.80
N LEU A 157 -8.14 -28.56 -3.46
CA LEU A 157 -8.60 -27.21 -3.81
C LEU A 157 -7.76 -26.11 -3.13
N ASP A 158 -7.29 -26.34 -1.90
CA ASP A 158 -6.36 -25.44 -1.21
C ASP A 158 -4.98 -25.45 -1.87
N GLU A 159 -4.45 -26.61 -2.25
CA GLU A 159 -3.17 -26.74 -3.00
C GLU A 159 -3.23 -25.95 -4.31
N ILE A 160 -4.31 -26.08 -5.08
CA ILE A 160 -4.52 -25.34 -6.33
C ILE A 160 -4.65 -23.83 -6.06
N ALA A 161 -5.43 -23.42 -5.06
CA ALA A 161 -5.56 -22.01 -4.72
C ALA A 161 -4.22 -21.38 -4.31
N GLN A 162 -3.43 -22.11 -3.52
CA GLN A 162 -2.09 -21.67 -3.12
C GLN A 162 -1.15 -21.57 -4.32
N ALA A 163 -1.16 -22.55 -5.24
CA ALA A 163 -0.34 -22.50 -6.45
C ALA A 163 -0.67 -21.30 -7.33
N ILE A 164 -1.96 -20.98 -7.51
CA ILE A 164 -2.40 -19.78 -8.25
C ILE A 164 -1.89 -18.52 -7.56
N ASN A 165 -2.14 -18.37 -6.25
CA ASN A 165 -1.74 -17.17 -5.49
C ASN A 165 -0.21 -17.00 -5.37
N ALA A 166 0.55 -18.09 -5.47
CA ALA A 166 2.01 -18.07 -5.45
C ALA A 166 2.64 -17.82 -6.83
N THR A 167 1.84 -17.83 -7.91
CA THR A 167 2.33 -17.59 -9.27
C THR A 167 2.70 -16.12 -9.42
N ALA A 168 3.97 -15.85 -9.68
CA ALA A 168 4.49 -14.50 -9.84
C ALA A 168 3.81 -13.76 -11.00
N ASP A 169 3.57 -12.47 -10.79
CA ASP A 169 3.00 -11.53 -11.77
C ASP A 169 1.63 -11.92 -12.35
N LEU A 170 0.94 -12.90 -11.75
CA LEU A 170 -0.43 -13.24 -12.12
C LEU A 170 -1.41 -12.31 -11.38
N PRO A 171 -2.11 -11.39 -12.06
CA PRO A 171 -3.07 -10.48 -11.43
C PRO A 171 -4.43 -11.18 -11.20
N ALA A 172 -4.40 -12.32 -10.49
CA ALA A 172 -5.58 -13.06 -10.08
C ALA A 172 -5.37 -13.61 -8.67
N SER A 173 -6.49 -13.90 -8.00
CA SER A 173 -6.51 -14.54 -6.69
C SER A 173 -7.40 -15.77 -6.73
N ALA A 174 -7.04 -16.78 -5.94
CA ALA A 174 -7.82 -17.99 -5.80
C ALA A 174 -8.07 -18.33 -4.33
N SER A 175 -9.21 -18.96 -4.06
CA SER A 175 -9.53 -19.47 -2.73
C SER A 175 -10.46 -20.67 -2.84
N ARG A 176 -10.34 -21.59 -1.90
CA ARG A 176 -11.37 -22.61 -1.69
C ARG A 176 -12.51 -22.02 -0.85
N VAL A 177 -13.73 -22.18 -1.34
CA VAL A 177 -14.96 -21.82 -0.64
C VAL A 177 -15.70 -23.09 -0.26
N ARG A 178 -16.11 -23.18 1.01
CA ARG A 178 -17.05 -24.22 1.47
C ARG A 178 -18.46 -23.65 1.30
N ASP A 179 -19.13 -24.06 0.24
CA ASP A 179 -20.46 -23.56 -0.12
C ASP A 179 -21.58 -24.22 0.69
N THR A 180 -21.35 -25.42 1.21
CA THR A 180 -22.20 -26.08 2.22
C THR A 180 -21.33 -26.78 3.27
N ASP A 181 -21.96 -27.37 4.30
CA ASP A 181 -21.25 -28.14 5.34
C ASP A 181 -20.42 -29.30 4.77
N GLY A 182 -20.89 -29.93 3.67
CA GLY A 182 -20.27 -31.11 3.07
C GLY A 182 -19.54 -30.89 1.76
N THR A 183 -19.61 -29.69 1.17
CA THR A 183 -19.09 -29.42 -0.17
C THR A 183 -18.14 -28.22 -0.23
N ALA A 184 -17.26 -28.23 -1.23
CA ALA A 184 -16.34 -27.14 -1.50
C ALA A 184 -16.16 -26.90 -3.01
N ARG A 185 -15.72 -25.69 -3.34
CA ARG A 185 -15.40 -25.21 -4.68
C ARG A 185 -14.13 -24.38 -4.66
N LEU A 186 -13.43 -24.34 -5.79
CA LEU A 186 -12.41 -23.34 -6.05
C LEU A 186 -13.07 -22.09 -6.65
N THR A 187 -12.73 -20.93 -6.14
CA THR A 187 -13.04 -19.62 -6.73
C THR A 187 -11.75 -19.00 -7.22
N ILE A 188 -11.73 -18.52 -8.47
CA ILE A 188 -10.61 -17.78 -9.05
C ILE A 188 -11.18 -16.44 -9.54
N SER A 189 -10.58 -15.33 -9.13
CA SER A 189 -11.01 -13.99 -9.52
C SER A 189 -9.85 -13.16 -10.03
N SER A 190 -10.07 -12.44 -11.13
CA SER A 190 -9.16 -11.39 -11.59
C SER A 190 -9.06 -10.30 -10.52
N SER A 191 -7.85 -9.76 -10.36
CA SER A 191 -7.58 -8.65 -9.43
C SER A 191 -8.13 -7.32 -9.94
N GLU A 192 -8.42 -7.21 -11.23
CA GLU A 192 -8.93 -6.01 -11.86
C GLU A 192 -10.29 -6.25 -12.53
N THR A 193 -11.07 -5.17 -12.62
CA THR A 193 -12.40 -5.20 -13.26
C THR A 193 -12.32 -4.98 -14.76
N GLY A 194 -13.36 -5.40 -15.48
CA GLY A 194 -13.55 -5.09 -16.90
C GLY A 194 -13.13 -6.22 -17.84
N GLY A 195 -13.68 -6.22 -19.06
CA GLY A 195 -13.56 -7.35 -19.99
C GLY A 195 -12.14 -7.66 -20.47
N ALA A 196 -11.23 -6.68 -20.48
CA ALA A 196 -9.82 -6.90 -20.81
C ALA A 196 -9.13 -7.83 -19.81
N ASN A 197 -9.53 -7.73 -18.54
CA ASN A 197 -9.01 -8.50 -17.41
C ASN A 197 -9.70 -9.87 -17.25
N SER A 198 -10.34 -10.37 -18.31
CA SER A 198 -10.95 -11.68 -18.32
C SER A 198 -9.89 -12.77 -18.39
N MET A 199 -9.97 -13.74 -17.47
CA MET A 199 -9.12 -14.93 -17.47
C MET A 199 -9.59 -15.94 -18.54
N ASN A 200 -8.65 -16.46 -19.31
CA ASN A 200 -8.82 -17.64 -20.16
C ASN A 200 -7.91 -18.76 -19.64
N PHE A 201 -8.46 -19.95 -19.47
CA PHE A 201 -7.76 -21.08 -18.86
C PHE A 201 -7.33 -22.06 -19.95
N VAL A 202 -6.12 -22.59 -19.83
CA VAL A 202 -5.55 -23.55 -20.78
C VAL A 202 -4.90 -24.70 -20.02
N ASP A 203 -5.43 -25.91 -20.17
CA ASP A 203 -4.79 -27.12 -19.67
C ASP A 203 -3.60 -27.50 -20.56
N THR A 204 -2.44 -27.77 -19.95
CA THR A 204 -1.19 -28.06 -20.69
C THR A 204 -0.82 -29.54 -20.70
N SER A 205 -1.56 -30.40 -19.98
CA SER A 205 -1.32 -31.84 -19.91
C SER A 205 -2.05 -32.63 -21.01
N PHE A 206 -1.42 -33.72 -21.48
CA PHE A 206 -1.87 -34.53 -22.63
C PHE A 206 -3.07 -35.45 -22.34
N PHE A 207 -3.41 -35.69 -21.08
CA PHE A 207 -4.53 -36.56 -20.68
C PHE A 207 -5.52 -35.75 -19.85
N MET A 208 -6.70 -35.49 -20.42
CA MET A 208 -7.88 -34.83 -19.82
C MET A 208 -7.52 -33.69 -18.85
N GLY A 209 -7.50 -32.48 -19.38
CA GLY A 209 -7.12 -31.29 -18.62
C GLY A 209 -7.88 -31.13 -17.28
N MET A 210 -7.11 -30.88 -16.22
CA MET A 210 -7.62 -30.76 -14.85
C MET A 210 -8.64 -29.64 -14.74
N LEU A 211 -8.38 -28.46 -15.32
CA LEU A 211 -9.29 -27.32 -15.23
C LEU A 211 -10.59 -27.55 -15.99
N SER A 212 -10.53 -28.25 -17.13
CA SER A 212 -11.71 -28.69 -17.88
C SER A 212 -12.59 -29.62 -17.04
N GLN A 213 -11.99 -30.64 -16.41
CA GLN A 213 -12.72 -31.55 -15.51
C GLN A 213 -13.26 -30.83 -14.27
N MET A 214 -12.55 -29.81 -13.80
CA MET A 214 -13.01 -28.94 -12.72
C MET A 214 -14.13 -27.98 -13.11
N GLY A 215 -14.52 -27.92 -14.38
CA GLY A 215 -15.57 -27.00 -14.84
C GLY A 215 -15.15 -25.53 -14.82
N VAL A 216 -13.88 -25.24 -14.56
CA VAL A 216 -13.33 -23.86 -14.55
C VAL A 216 -13.25 -23.29 -15.98
N MET A 217 -13.09 -24.16 -16.97
CA MET A 217 -13.10 -23.78 -18.39
C MET A 217 -14.52 -23.66 -18.98
N ASN A 218 -15.56 -23.80 -18.17
CA ASN A 218 -16.92 -23.74 -18.67
C ASN A 218 -17.30 -22.31 -19.07
N GLY A 219 -17.66 -22.12 -20.34
CA GLY A 219 -18.08 -20.84 -20.91
C GLY A 219 -19.51 -20.44 -20.58
N THR A 220 -20.13 -21.05 -19.57
CA THR A 220 -21.47 -20.72 -19.08
C THR A 220 -21.42 -20.21 -17.65
N GLU A 221 -22.51 -19.58 -17.20
CA GLU A 221 -22.67 -19.17 -15.81
C GLU A 221 -22.65 -20.40 -14.90
N ALA A 222 -21.99 -20.28 -13.75
CA ALA A 222 -21.97 -21.34 -12.73
C ALA A 222 -23.37 -21.55 -12.14
N ASP A 223 -23.71 -22.80 -11.81
CA ASP A 223 -24.96 -23.15 -11.14
C ASP A 223 -24.70 -23.79 -9.76
N ALA A 224 -25.75 -24.31 -9.13
CA ALA A 224 -25.70 -24.92 -7.80
C ALA A 224 -24.69 -26.08 -7.66
N THR A 225 -24.31 -26.75 -8.75
CA THR A 225 -23.33 -27.86 -8.76
C THR A 225 -22.22 -27.74 -9.81
N THR A 226 -22.50 -27.06 -10.93
CA THR A 226 -21.61 -26.94 -12.08
C THR A 226 -20.74 -25.69 -11.97
N GLY A 227 -19.48 -25.79 -12.40
CA GLY A 227 -18.55 -24.67 -12.53
C GLY A 227 -18.85 -23.79 -13.73
N GLY A 228 -18.24 -22.61 -13.74
CA GLY A 228 -18.50 -21.56 -14.73
C GLY A 228 -18.17 -20.17 -14.22
N TYR A 229 -18.47 -19.14 -15.01
CA TYR A 229 -18.27 -17.76 -14.60
C TYR A 229 -19.37 -17.26 -13.66
N VAL A 230 -19.09 -16.21 -12.90
CA VAL A 230 -20.03 -15.49 -12.04
C VAL A 230 -19.98 -13.99 -12.37
N TYR A 231 -21.14 -13.32 -12.38
CA TYR A 231 -21.25 -11.87 -12.57
C TYR A 231 -21.26 -11.09 -11.27
#